data_AF-A0A9N8ZL97-F1
#
_entry.id   AF-A0A9N8ZL97-F1
#
_cell.length_a   1.000
_cell.length_b   1.000
_cell.length_c   1.000
_cell.angle_alpha   90.00
_cell.angle_beta   90.00
_cell.angle_gamma   90.00
#
_symmetry.space_group_name_H-M   'P 1'
#
loop_
_entity.id
_entity.type
_entity.pdbx_description
1 polymer ?
#
loop_
_entity_poly.entity_id
_entity_poly.type
_entity_poly.pdbx_seq_one_letter_code
_entity_poly.pdbx_strand_id
1 'polypeptide(L)'
;MASQNFDDPEEFEITSKSTNVERQRKREQNAEIQKLIDENNSFEAKYKKLEQQFNQNKEYFESRCNELEQKLKDERSQILSLEKRNGELEKEASNYQSALGVATSFNLSDEDQNHTVRLNQDILALHDTLENYVTNLKPKINVDIKVAKQILRKYKCQTEISDKDPNKPVIKAALQRHVLEEIMKQADFYFTRSNMEHYLESEIVSKTVELTNLMEKFYKNRLGDDRVTRHTPIKLRQQVYSALGTRGFNDITSSNGTSSHSKHDFIYTISKKINKMMNKVRVIKDVEKRRYVDALAGDLVRDVVRIFYFRLKIQEPMAQYLCKSIGHKLTRFYSGGENSNLSIDSVNTYDYDTDQIDSDAETSNNEVI
;
A
#
# COMPACT_ATOMS: atom_id res chain seq x y z
N MET A 1 11.85 99.27 -118.63
CA MET A 1 12.58 98.06 -119.07
C MET A 1 11.72 96.86 -118.70
N ALA A 2 11.42 96.02 -119.68
CA ALA A 2 10.42 94.96 -119.63
C ALA A 2 10.89 93.74 -118.81
N SER A 3 9.92 93.02 -118.23
CA SER A 3 9.71 91.60 -118.54
C SER A 3 8.32 91.15 -118.07
N GLN A 4 7.56 90.64 -119.03
CA GLN A 4 6.26 89.96 -118.88
C GLN A 4 6.43 88.65 -118.10
N ASN A 5 5.37 88.20 -117.43
CA ASN A 5 4.94 86.81 -117.54
C ASN A 5 3.45 86.66 -117.20
N PHE A 6 2.84 85.73 -117.93
CA PHE A 6 1.43 85.41 -118.07
C PHE A 6 0.86 84.76 -116.80
N ASP A 7 -0.35 85.15 -116.39
CA ASP A 7 -1.18 84.41 -115.43
C ASP A 7 -2.00 83.34 -116.19
N ASP A 8 -1.77 82.07 -115.85
CA ASP A 8 -2.51 80.91 -116.38
C ASP A 8 -3.71 80.58 -115.46
N PRO A 9 -4.98 80.69 -115.94
CA PRO A 9 -6.17 80.48 -115.11
C PRO A 9 -6.38 79.05 -114.60
N GLU A 10 -5.75 78.04 -115.24
CA GLU A 10 -5.85 76.63 -114.82
C GLU A 10 -5.00 76.32 -113.56
N GLU A 11 -3.93 77.08 -113.32
CA GLU A 11 -3.00 76.83 -112.21
C GLU A 11 -3.58 77.26 -110.85
N PHE A 12 -4.45 78.27 -110.82
CA PHE A 12 -5.10 78.78 -109.60
C PHE A 12 -6.23 77.85 -109.09
N GLU A 13 -6.94 77.16 -109.99
CA GLU A 13 -8.02 76.24 -109.64
C GLU A 13 -7.50 74.89 -109.10
N ILE A 14 -6.37 74.41 -109.62
CA ILE A 14 -5.68 73.20 -109.13
C ILE A 14 -5.08 73.43 -107.74
N THR A 15 -4.48 74.60 -107.53
CA THR A 15 -3.82 74.96 -106.26
C THR A 15 -4.83 75.16 -105.11
N SER A 16 -6.01 75.72 -105.40
CA SER A 16 -7.10 75.88 -104.41
C SER A 16 -7.82 74.57 -104.06
N LYS A 17 -7.96 73.63 -105.01
CA LYS A 17 -8.48 72.27 -104.74
C LYS A 17 -7.49 71.44 -103.92
N SER A 18 -6.20 71.50 -104.24
CA SER A 18 -5.14 70.79 -103.50
C SER A 18 -5.03 71.25 -102.04
N THR A 19 -5.07 72.56 -101.80
CA THR A 19 -5.04 73.14 -100.44
C THR A 19 -6.28 72.81 -99.61
N ASN A 20 -7.47 72.69 -100.20
CA ASN A 20 -8.67 72.24 -99.48
C ASN A 20 -8.64 70.76 -99.10
N VAL A 21 -8.15 69.89 -100.00
CA VAL A 21 -7.95 68.45 -99.69
C VAL A 21 -6.94 68.27 -98.57
N GLU A 22 -5.85 69.06 -98.56
CA GLU A 22 -4.84 68.99 -97.51
C GLU A 22 -5.36 69.53 -96.16
N ARG A 23 -6.18 70.58 -96.16
CA ARG A 23 -6.88 71.08 -94.95
C ARG A 23 -7.87 70.05 -94.40
N GLN A 24 -8.57 69.33 -95.27
CA GLN A 24 -9.51 68.29 -94.85
C GLN A 24 -8.79 67.08 -94.26
N ARG A 25 -7.70 66.61 -94.88
CA ARG A 25 -6.82 65.57 -94.32
C ARG A 25 -6.23 65.98 -92.97
N LYS A 26 -5.78 67.24 -92.82
CA LYS A 26 -5.29 67.75 -91.52
C LYS A 26 -6.39 67.78 -90.45
N ARG A 27 -7.64 68.10 -90.81
CA ARG A 27 -8.78 68.05 -89.88
C ARG A 27 -9.11 66.62 -89.45
N GLU A 28 -9.10 65.68 -90.39
CA GLU A 28 -9.31 64.25 -90.12
C GLU A 28 -8.21 63.69 -89.21
N GLN A 29 -6.94 63.98 -89.52
CA GLN A 29 -5.80 63.61 -88.68
C GLN A 29 -5.88 64.24 -87.28
N ASN A 30 -6.23 65.51 -87.17
CA ASN A 30 -6.39 66.17 -85.87
C ASN A 30 -7.56 65.58 -85.06
N ALA A 31 -8.66 65.19 -85.71
CA ALA A 31 -9.77 64.52 -85.05
C ALA A 31 -9.39 63.11 -84.55
N GLU A 32 -8.60 62.37 -85.33
CA GLU A 32 -8.07 61.05 -84.95
C GLU A 32 -7.07 61.16 -83.80
N ILE A 33 -6.17 62.15 -83.84
CA ILE A 33 -5.24 62.45 -82.73
C ILE A 33 -6.02 62.80 -81.46
N GLN A 34 -7.05 63.63 -81.55
CA GLN A 34 -7.88 63.99 -80.39
C GLN A 34 -8.57 62.77 -79.79
N LYS A 35 -9.11 61.88 -80.64
CA LYS A 35 -9.72 60.63 -80.20
C LYS A 35 -8.71 59.72 -79.47
N LEU A 36 -7.50 59.59 -79.99
CA LEU A 36 -6.42 58.83 -79.35
C LEU A 36 -6.00 59.44 -78.01
N ILE A 37 -5.97 60.77 -77.89
CA ILE A 37 -5.71 61.47 -76.63
C ILE A 37 -6.80 61.14 -75.61
N ASP A 38 -8.07 61.20 -76.00
CA ASP A 38 -9.21 60.91 -75.12
C ASP A 38 -9.21 59.43 -74.67
N GLU A 39 -8.89 58.50 -75.58
CA GLU A 39 -8.73 57.08 -75.27
C GLU A 39 -7.56 56.85 -74.30
N ASN A 40 -6.41 57.48 -74.52
CA ASN A 40 -5.25 57.37 -73.64
C ASN A 40 -5.53 57.93 -72.24
N ASN A 41 -6.20 59.08 -72.15
CA ASN A 41 -6.64 59.66 -70.88
C ASN A 41 -7.62 58.73 -70.14
N SER A 42 -8.53 58.07 -70.87
CA SER A 42 -9.45 57.07 -70.32
C SER A 42 -8.72 55.82 -69.80
N PHE A 43 -7.71 55.34 -70.53
CA PHE A 43 -6.87 54.24 -70.08
C PHE A 43 -6.05 54.60 -68.84
N GLU A 44 -5.48 55.81 -68.79
CA GLU A 44 -4.71 56.27 -67.64
C GLU A 44 -5.59 56.37 -66.37
N ALA A 45 -6.82 56.85 -66.51
CA ALA A 45 -7.79 56.86 -65.42
C ALA A 45 -8.15 55.45 -64.91
N LYS A 46 -8.34 54.48 -65.83
CA LYS A 46 -8.57 53.07 -65.48
C LYS A 46 -7.36 52.45 -64.79
N TYR A 47 -6.15 52.75 -65.26
CA TYR A 47 -4.90 52.28 -64.68
C TYR A 47 -4.74 52.77 -63.24
N LYS A 48 -4.92 54.08 -63.00
CA LYS A 48 -4.88 54.67 -61.65
C LYS A 48 -5.91 54.03 -60.72
N LYS A 49 -7.12 53.78 -61.20
CA LYS A 49 -8.16 53.10 -60.41
C LYS A 49 -7.77 51.66 -60.05
N LEU A 50 -7.21 50.92 -61.00
CA LEU A 50 -6.77 49.55 -60.78
C LEU A 50 -5.59 49.49 -59.80
N GLU A 51 -4.63 50.39 -59.93
CA GLU A 51 -3.49 50.53 -59.03
C GLU A 51 -3.94 50.85 -57.60
N GLN A 52 -4.91 51.77 -57.45
CA GLN A 52 -5.50 52.08 -56.15
C GLN A 52 -6.19 50.86 -55.51
N GLN A 53 -6.99 50.12 -56.30
CA GLN A 53 -7.64 48.90 -55.81
C GLN A 53 -6.63 47.82 -55.42
N PHE A 54 -5.55 47.67 -56.20
CA PHE A 54 -4.48 46.71 -55.91
C PHE A 54 -3.80 47.05 -54.58
N ASN A 55 -3.46 48.33 -54.35
CA ASN A 55 -2.84 48.77 -53.11
C ASN A 55 -3.76 48.59 -51.90
N GLN A 56 -5.05 48.92 -52.03
CA GLN A 56 -6.04 48.70 -50.97
C GLN A 56 -6.18 47.21 -50.61
N ASN A 57 -6.25 46.33 -51.61
CA ASN A 57 -6.30 44.89 -51.38
C ASN A 57 -5.02 44.38 -50.72
N LYS A 58 -3.85 44.86 -51.17
CA LYS A 58 -2.56 44.49 -50.57
C LYS A 58 -2.52 44.84 -49.09
N GLU A 59 -2.87 46.07 -48.72
CA GLU A 59 -2.92 46.52 -47.32
C GLU A 59 -3.92 45.71 -46.49
N TYR A 60 -5.10 45.41 -47.06
CA TYR A 60 -6.11 44.58 -46.42
C TYR A 60 -5.58 43.16 -46.12
N PHE A 61 -4.94 42.51 -47.10
CA PHE A 61 -4.39 41.17 -46.93
C PHE A 61 -3.22 41.17 -45.93
N GLU A 62 -2.34 42.17 -45.99
CA GLU A 62 -1.21 42.31 -45.07
C GLU A 62 -1.69 42.51 -43.62
N SER A 63 -2.68 43.37 -43.41
CA SER A 63 -3.32 43.55 -42.10
C SER A 63 -3.96 42.25 -41.60
N ARG A 64 -4.66 41.52 -42.47
CA ARG A 64 -5.32 40.26 -42.10
C ARG A 64 -4.33 39.14 -41.77
N CYS A 65 -3.21 39.05 -42.50
CA CYS A 65 -2.13 38.11 -42.19
C CYS A 65 -1.53 38.40 -40.82
N ASN A 66 -1.22 39.67 -40.53
CA ASN A 66 -0.67 40.08 -39.23
C ASN A 66 -1.64 39.76 -38.08
N GLU A 67 -2.95 39.98 -38.26
CA GLU A 67 -3.97 39.64 -37.26
C GLU A 67 -4.02 38.12 -36.99
N LEU A 68 -3.97 37.30 -38.05
CA LEU A 68 -3.98 35.83 -37.92
C LEU A 68 -2.71 35.30 -37.27
N GLU A 69 -1.54 35.87 -37.60
CA GLU A 69 -0.27 35.51 -36.96
C GLU A 69 -0.29 35.81 -35.46
N GLN A 70 -0.83 36.97 -35.07
CA GLN A 70 -0.96 37.34 -33.67
C GLN A 70 -1.91 36.38 -32.93
N LYS A 71 -3.08 36.06 -33.52
CA LYS A 71 -4.00 35.07 -32.93
C LYS A 71 -3.37 33.69 -32.78
N LEU A 72 -2.64 33.22 -33.78
CA LEU A 72 -1.91 31.95 -33.71
C LEU A 72 -0.88 31.93 -32.58
N LYS A 73 -0.18 33.05 -32.37
CA LYS A 73 0.79 33.18 -31.29
C LYS A 73 0.13 33.17 -29.91
N ASP A 74 -1.00 33.83 -29.78
CA ASP A 74 -1.77 33.88 -28.54
C ASP A 74 -2.37 32.50 -28.21
N GLU A 75 -2.97 31.81 -29.20
CA GLU A 75 -3.49 30.44 -29.07
C GLU A 75 -2.38 29.44 -28.69
N ARG A 76 -1.21 29.51 -29.34
CA ARG A 76 -0.05 28.67 -28.98
C ARG A 76 0.38 28.88 -27.53
N SER A 77 0.38 30.13 -27.08
CA SER A 77 0.74 30.47 -25.70
C SER A 77 -0.29 29.92 -24.70
N GLN A 78 -1.58 29.96 -25.06
CA GLN A 78 -2.65 29.35 -24.26
C GLN A 78 -2.50 27.82 -24.18
N ILE A 79 -2.26 27.14 -25.31
CA ILE A 79 -2.04 25.70 -25.35
C ILE A 79 -0.88 25.30 -24.43
N LEU A 80 0.28 25.97 -24.54
CA LEU A 80 1.43 25.70 -23.69
C LEU A 80 1.11 25.91 -22.20
N SER A 81 0.33 26.94 -21.87
CA SER A 81 -0.09 27.19 -20.48
C SER A 81 -1.04 26.10 -19.94
N LEU A 82 -1.94 25.60 -20.79
CA LEU A 82 -2.88 24.52 -20.45
C LEU A 82 -2.16 23.19 -20.29
N GLU A 83 -1.24 22.85 -21.19
CA GLU A 83 -0.41 21.65 -21.11
C GLU A 83 0.40 21.63 -19.82
N LYS A 84 1.04 22.76 -19.47
CA LYS A 84 1.76 22.89 -18.20
C LYS A 84 0.85 22.64 -17.00
N ARG A 85 -0.33 23.27 -17.00
CA ARG A 85 -1.30 23.12 -15.91
C ARG A 85 -1.85 21.68 -15.82
N ASN A 86 -2.03 21.01 -16.96
CA ASN A 86 -2.47 19.62 -16.99
C ASN A 86 -1.38 18.69 -16.40
N GLY A 87 -0.10 18.92 -16.72
CA GLY A 87 1.00 18.17 -16.12
C GLY A 87 1.14 18.41 -14.60
N GLU A 88 0.88 19.63 -14.13
CA GLU A 88 0.83 19.94 -12.69
C GLU A 88 -0.32 19.16 -12.00
N LEU A 89 -1.51 19.14 -12.60
CA LEU A 89 -2.67 18.41 -12.09
C LEU A 89 -2.46 16.88 -12.09
N GLU A 90 -1.83 16.33 -13.12
CA GLU A 90 -1.49 14.89 -13.17
C GLU A 90 -0.52 14.51 -12.05
N LYS A 91 0.49 15.35 -11.81
CA LYS A 91 1.42 15.15 -10.69
C LYS A 91 0.70 15.21 -9.34
N GLU A 92 -0.21 16.17 -9.17
CA GLU A 92 -1.02 16.29 -7.96
C GLU A 92 -1.94 15.06 -7.76
N ALA A 93 -2.64 14.63 -8.81
CA ALA A 93 -3.49 13.46 -8.80
C ALA A 93 -2.71 12.18 -8.45
N SER A 94 -1.52 11.99 -9.03
CA SER A 94 -0.62 10.88 -8.71
C SER A 94 -0.19 10.89 -7.24
N ASN A 95 0.15 12.07 -6.69
CA ASN A 95 0.49 12.22 -5.27
C ASN A 95 -0.69 11.84 -4.36
N TYR A 96 -1.92 12.28 -4.68
CA TYR A 96 -3.10 11.90 -3.90
C TYR A 96 -3.41 10.41 -4.01
N GLN A 97 -3.28 9.80 -5.19
CA GLN A 97 -3.48 8.37 -5.36
C GLN A 97 -2.47 7.56 -4.56
N SER A 98 -1.20 7.98 -4.55
CA SER A 98 -0.16 7.37 -3.73
C SER A 98 -0.48 7.48 -2.23
N ALA A 99 -0.82 8.69 -1.76
CA ALA A 99 -1.21 8.93 -0.37
C ALA A 99 -2.46 8.13 0.04
N LEU A 100 -3.46 8.05 -0.83
CA LEU A 100 -4.67 7.26 -0.62
C LEU A 100 -4.36 5.76 -0.56
N GLY A 101 -3.45 5.29 -1.43
CA GLY A 101 -2.94 3.92 -1.40
C GLY A 101 -2.34 3.59 -0.05
N VAL A 102 -1.45 4.44 0.46
CA VAL A 102 -0.85 4.29 1.80
C VAL A 102 -1.90 4.32 2.91
N ALA A 103 -2.90 5.19 2.81
CA ALA A 103 -3.98 5.31 3.80
C ALA A 103 -4.93 4.10 3.81
N THR A 104 -5.10 3.40 2.68
CA THR A 104 -6.11 2.34 2.52
C THR A 104 -5.54 0.93 2.40
N SER A 105 -4.25 0.74 2.13
CA SER A 105 -3.64 -0.59 1.93
C SER A 105 -3.45 -1.35 3.25
N PHE A 106 -3.99 -2.55 3.42
CA PHE A 106 -3.72 -3.33 4.64
C PHE A 106 -2.39 -4.08 4.63
N ASN A 107 -1.75 -4.14 3.45
CA ASN A 107 -0.46 -4.78 3.27
C ASN A 107 0.60 -3.91 3.96
N LEU A 108 1.22 -4.50 4.98
CA LEU A 108 2.46 -4.01 5.54
C LEU A 108 3.53 -4.14 4.45
N SER A 109 4.48 -3.20 4.40
CA SER A 109 5.61 -3.28 3.45
C SER A 109 6.28 -4.66 3.54
N ASP A 110 6.85 -5.16 2.44
CA ASP A 110 7.65 -6.40 2.47
C ASP A 110 8.86 -6.26 3.41
N GLU A 111 9.30 -5.02 3.68
CA GLU A 111 10.33 -4.68 4.67
C GLU A 111 9.80 -4.59 6.12
N ASP A 112 8.47 -4.60 6.32
CA ASP A 112 7.86 -4.52 7.63
C ASP A 112 8.09 -5.82 8.41
N GLN A 113 8.57 -5.67 9.64
CA GLN A 113 8.82 -6.78 10.53
C GLN A 113 7.58 -7.60 10.91
N ASN A 114 6.39 -7.13 10.55
CA ASN A 114 5.11 -7.68 10.96
C ASN A 114 4.31 -8.35 9.82
N HIS A 115 4.87 -8.52 8.63
CA HIS A 115 4.26 -9.28 7.53
C HIS A 115 4.04 -10.78 7.88
N THR A 116 3.06 -11.41 7.23
CA THR A 116 2.58 -12.77 7.57
C THR A 116 3.67 -13.86 7.47
N VAL A 117 4.56 -13.78 6.48
CA VAL A 117 5.68 -14.74 6.34
C VAL A 117 6.58 -14.70 7.57
N ARG A 118 6.84 -13.51 8.11
CA ARG A 118 7.64 -13.36 9.33
C ARG A 118 6.90 -13.72 10.60
N LEU A 119 5.57 -13.62 10.66
CA LEU A 119 4.80 -14.21 11.75
C LEU A 119 5.03 -15.73 11.83
N ASN A 120 5.02 -16.44 10.69
CA ASN A 120 5.30 -17.88 10.66
C ASN A 120 6.72 -18.19 11.13
N GLN A 121 7.71 -17.40 10.68
CA GLN A 121 9.10 -17.55 11.13
C GLN A 121 9.26 -17.29 12.64
N ASP A 122 8.61 -16.24 13.17
CA ASP A 122 8.61 -15.95 14.60
C ASP A 122 7.95 -17.07 15.42
N ILE A 123 6.88 -17.70 14.92
CA ILE A 123 6.25 -18.86 15.57
C ILE A 123 7.19 -20.07 15.61
N LEU A 124 7.90 -20.34 14.52
CA LEU A 124 8.90 -21.41 14.47
C LEU A 124 10.08 -21.14 15.42
N ALA A 125 10.60 -19.92 15.42
CA ALA A 125 11.67 -19.51 16.34
C ALA A 125 11.23 -19.57 17.81
N LEU A 126 9.98 -19.20 18.10
CA LEU A 126 9.39 -19.36 19.43
C LEU A 126 9.30 -20.83 19.82
N HIS A 127 8.86 -21.71 18.91
CA HIS A 127 8.81 -23.14 19.16
C HIS A 127 10.19 -23.71 19.52
N ASP A 128 11.22 -23.36 18.75
CA ASP A 128 12.61 -23.78 19.01
C ASP A 128 13.14 -23.24 20.34
N THR A 129 12.85 -21.97 20.65
CA THR A 129 13.22 -21.36 21.93
C THR A 129 12.53 -22.07 23.10
N LEU A 130 11.24 -22.39 22.97
CA LEU A 130 10.46 -23.10 23.98
C LEU A 130 10.99 -24.54 24.16
N GLU A 131 11.33 -25.22 23.07
CA GLU A 131 11.97 -26.53 23.05
C GLU A 131 13.32 -26.55 23.79
N ASN A 132 14.18 -25.58 23.48
CA ASN A 132 15.47 -25.41 24.13
C ASN A 132 15.30 -25.03 25.60
N TYR A 133 14.34 -24.16 25.89
CA TYR A 133 14.01 -23.75 27.26
C TYR A 133 13.56 -24.93 28.10
N VAL A 134 12.75 -25.86 27.59
CA VAL A 134 12.39 -27.11 28.30
C VAL A 134 13.53 -28.15 28.30
N THR A 135 14.70 -27.83 27.76
CA THR A 135 15.95 -28.61 27.73
C THR A 135 15.92 -29.88 26.88
N ASN A 136 14.90 -30.05 26.05
CA ASN A 136 14.66 -31.27 25.29
C ASN A 136 14.56 -32.56 26.13
N LEU A 137 14.51 -32.43 27.46
CA LEU A 137 14.65 -33.52 28.44
C LEU A 137 15.78 -34.51 28.08
N LYS A 138 16.89 -33.99 27.50
CA LYS A 138 18.05 -34.80 27.06
C LYS A 138 18.50 -35.77 28.17
N PRO A 139 19.14 -36.92 27.85
CA PRO A 139 19.44 -37.99 28.82
C PRO A 139 20.05 -37.54 30.15
N LYS A 140 20.85 -36.47 30.15
CA LYS A 140 21.53 -35.90 31.33
C LYS A 140 20.63 -35.01 32.23
N ILE A 141 19.37 -34.82 31.88
CA ILE A 141 18.40 -34.03 32.65
C ILE A 141 17.52 -34.99 33.46
N ASN A 142 17.54 -34.81 34.78
CA ASN A 142 16.67 -35.56 35.68
C ASN A 142 15.30 -34.88 35.74
N VAL A 143 14.24 -35.67 35.67
CA VAL A 143 12.85 -35.19 35.70
C VAL A 143 12.19 -35.72 36.97
N ASP A 144 11.49 -34.86 37.69
CA ASP A 144 10.60 -35.25 38.78
C ASP A 144 9.29 -35.80 38.19
N ILE A 145 9.16 -37.13 38.17
CA ILE A 145 8.01 -37.83 37.60
C ILE A 145 6.73 -37.54 38.38
N LYS A 146 6.79 -37.26 39.69
CA LYS A 146 5.60 -36.96 40.49
C LYS A 146 5.00 -35.63 40.05
N VAL A 147 5.84 -34.60 39.88
CA VAL A 147 5.40 -33.28 39.41
C VAL A 147 4.98 -33.35 37.94
N ALA A 148 5.71 -34.09 37.10
CA ALA A 148 5.32 -34.31 35.70
C ALA A 148 3.93 -34.95 35.58
N LYS A 149 3.60 -35.95 36.40
CA LYS A 149 2.25 -36.55 36.46
C LYS A 149 1.16 -35.53 36.79
N GLN A 150 1.43 -34.59 37.70
CA GLN A 150 0.45 -33.54 38.04
C GLN A 150 0.17 -32.63 36.83
N ILE A 151 1.22 -32.26 36.07
CA ILE A 151 1.08 -31.45 34.86
C ILE A 151 0.30 -32.21 33.78
N LEU A 152 0.60 -33.49 33.56
CA LEU A 152 -0.14 -34.32 32.60
C LEU A 152 -1.63 -34.44 32.97
N ARG A 153 -1.94 -34.63 34.26
CA ARG A 153 -3.32 -34.66 34.76
C ARG A 153 -4.04 -33.34 34.54
N LYS A 154 -3.38 -32.19 34.72
CA LYS A 154 -3.94 -30.86 34.42
C LYS A 154 -4.45 -30.79 32.97
N TYR A 155 -3.75 -31.44 32.04
CA TYR A 155 -4.08 -31.49 30.62
C TYR A 155 -4.91 -32.70 30.20
N LYS A 156 -5.44 -33.48 31.16
CA LYS A 156 -6.22 -34.71 30.91
C LYS A 156 -5.47 -35.73 30.05
N CYS A 157 -4.15 -35.73 30.11
CA CYS A 157 -3.33 -36.73 29.42
C CYS A 157 -3.32 -38.03 30.24
N GLN A 158 -3.70 -39.14 29.60
CA GLN A 158 -3.83 -40.46 30.23
C GLN A 158 -2.55 -41.31 30.13
N THR A 159 -1.49 -40.79 29.48
CA THR A 159 -0.25 -41.52 29.28
C THR A 159 0.36 -41.95 30.62
N GLU A 160 0.59 -43.25 30.77
CA GLU A 160 1.30 -43.79 31.90
C GLU A 160 2.78 -43.43 31.82
N ILE A 161 3.31 -42.83 32.89
CA ILE A 161 4.74 -42.51 33.02
C ILE A 161 5.28 -43.09 34.33
N SER A 162 6.52 -43.56 34.32
CA SER A 162 7.21 -44.09 35.48
C SER A 162 8.67 -43.63 35.52
N ASP A 163 9.39 -43.86 36.62
CA ASP A 163 10.82 -43.54 36.68
C ASP A 163 11.65 -44.39 35.70
N LYS A 164 11.16 -45.60 35.34
CA LYS A 164 11.80 -46.51 34.38
C LYS A 164 11.48 -46.16 32.94
N ASP A 165 10.24 -45.76 32.68
CA ASP A 165 9.79 -45.26 31.39
C ASP A 165 9.06 -43.92 31.58
N PRO A 166 9.80 -42.81 31.54
CA PRO A 166 9.23 -41.50 31.78
C PRO A 166 8.44 -40.94 30.59
N ASN A 167 8.46 -41.58 29.41
CA ASN A 167 7.89 -41.02 28.18
C ASN A 167 8.22 -39.52 27.99
N LYS A 168 9.52 -39.25 27.84
CA LYS A 168 10.07 -37.88 27.77
C LYS A 168 9.42 -37.01 26.68
N PRO A 169 9.07 -37.52 25.48
CA PRO A 169 8.37 -36.71 24.49
C PRO A 169 7.05 -36.13 24.99
N VAL A 170 6.23 -36.94 25.67
CA VAL A 170 4.93 -36.48 26.22
C VAL A 170 5.13 -35.47 27.35
N ILE A 171 6.09 -35.73 28.26
CA ILE A 171 6.43 -34.77 29.31
C ILE A 171 6.93 -33.45 28.69
N LYS A 172 7.79 -33.52 27.67
CA LYS A 172 8.33 -32.33 26.97
C LYS A 172 7.18 -31.48 26.43
N ALA A 173 6.26 -32.07 25.66
CA ALA A 173 5.12 -31.36 25.08
C ALA A 173 4.22 -30.73 26.16
N ALA A 174 3.94 -31.46 27.24
CA ALA A 174 3.16 -30.95 28.36
C ALA A 174 3.84 -29.76 29.05
N LEU A 175 5.17 -29.78 29.19
CA LEU A 175 5.94 -28.68 29.76
C LEU A 175 5.98 -27.45 28.86
N GLN A 176 6.16 -27.63 27.55
CA GLN A 176 6.09 -26.55 26.57
C GLN A 176 4.75 -25.82 26.67
N ARG A 177 3.64 -26.58 26.65
CA ARG A 177 2.29 -26.04 26.85
C ARG A 177 2.13 -25.34 28.19
N HIS A 178 2.65 -25.94 29.27
CA HIS A 178 2.54 -25.38 30.61
C HIS A 178 3.24 -24.02 30.76
N VAL A 179 4.44 -23.89 30.18
CA VAL A 179 5.19 -22.62 30.16
C VAL A 179 4.46 -21.58 29.34
N LEU A 180 4.01 -21.93 28.14
CA LEU A 180 3.27 -21.02 27.27
C LEU A 180 2.01 -20.49 27.97
N GLU A 181 1.15 -21.38 28.49
CA GLU A 181 -0.08 -20.99 29.17
C GLU A 181 0.17 -20.14 30.43
N GLU A 182 1.23 -20.42 31.19
CA GLU A 182 1.57 -19.59 32.34
C GLU A 182 1.97 -18.18 31.91
N ILE A 183 2.79 -18.03 30.86
CA ILE A 183 3.15 -16.69 30.33
C ILE A 183 1.90 -15.96 29.86
N MET A 184 1.03 -16.62 29.10
CA MET A 184 -0.22 -16.03 28.59
C MET A 184 -1.14 -15.61 29.75
N LYS A 185 -1.34 -16.47 30.75
CA LYS A 185 -2.12 -16.12 31.95
C LYS A 185 -1.59 -14.86 32.64
N GLN A 186 -0.28 -14.71 32.72
CA GLN A 186 0.33 -13.52 33.32
C GLN A 186 0.18 -12.28 32.45
N ALA A 187 0.29 -12.44 31.13
CA ALA A 187 0.06 -11.37 30.16
C ALA A 187 -1.41 -10.91 30.17
N ASP A 188 -2.38 -11.84 30.19
CA ASP A 188 -3.81 -11.53 30.34
C ASP A 188 -4.04 -10.67 31.59
N PHE A 189 -3.48 -11.09 32.73
CA PHE A 189 -3.57 -10.31 33.95
C PHE A 189 -2.93 -8.91 33.82
N TYR A 190 -1.77 -8.81 33.16
CA TYR A 190 -1.12 -7.52 32.90
C TYR A 190 -2.02 -6.59 32.06
N PHE A 191 -2.61 -7.10 30.97
CA PHE A 191 -3.46 -6.34 30.06
C PHE A 191 -4.87 -6.04 30.62
N THR A 192 -5.26 -6.65 31.74
CA THR A 192 -6.48 -6.24 32.48
C THR A 192 -6.26 -5.01 33.36
N ARG A 193 -5.01 -4.64 33.66
CA ARG A 193 -4.67 -3.49 34.50
C ARG A 193 -4.46 -2.26 33.62
N SER A 194 -5.21 -1.20 33.86
CA SER A 194 -5.04 0.11 33.24
C SER A 194 -4.96 1.19 34.33
N ASN A 195 -4.46 2.38 33.98
CA ASN A 195 -4.34 3.56 34.86
C ASN A 195 -3.23 3.50 35.94
N MET A 196 -2.10 2.89 35.64
CA MET A 196 -0.92 2.85 36.52
C MET A 196 0.36 3.04 35.69
N GLU A 197 1.29 3.88 36.14
CA GLU A 197 2.54 4.22 35.41
C GLU A 197 3.37 3.00 34.98
N HIS A 198 3.24 1.86 35.67
CA HIS A 198 3.97 0.62 35.38
C HIS A 198 3.33 -0.28 34.29
N TYR A 199 2.20 0.15 33.69
CA TYR A 199 1.41 -0.64 32.74
C TYR A 199 1.21 0.06 31.39
N LEU A 200 2.25 0.76 30.91
CA LEU A 200 2.20 1.60 29.71
C LEU A 200 1.67 0.84 28.49
N GLU A 201 2.19 -0.35 28.19
CA GLU A 201 1.75 -1.17 27.06
C GLU A 201 0.27 -1.54 27.17
N SER A 202 -0.21 -1.80 28.39
CA SER A 202 -1.62 -2.11 28.64
C SER A 202 -2.52 -0.90 28.43
N GLU A 203 -2.09 0.27 28.90
CA GLU A 203 -2.81 1.52 28.69
C GLU A 203 -2.91 1.87 27.20
N ILE A 204 -1.81 1.75 26.45
CA ILE A 204 -1.80 1.94 25.00
C ILE A 204 -2.79 1.00 24.32
N VAL A 205 -2.78 -0.29 24.68
CA VAL A 205 -3.72 -1.28 24.12
C VAL A 205 -5.17 -0.89 24.44
N SER A 206 -5.47 -0.53 25.69
CA SER A 206 -6.81 -0.12 26.12
C SER A 206 -7.31 1.10 25.34
N LYS A 207 -6.51 2.16 25.24
CA LYS A 207 -6.85 3.37 24.50
C LYS A 207 -7.00 3.15 23.00
N THR A 208 -6.21 2.23 22.44
CA THR A 208 -6.33 1.84 21.04
C THR A 208 -7.67 1.15 20.77
N VAL A 209 -8.09 0.23 21.63
CA VAL A 209 -9.39 -0.44 21.51
C VAL A 209 -10.53 0.58 21.63
N GLU A 210 -10.45 1.49 22.61
CA GLU A 210 -11.42 2.57 22.80
C GLU A 210 -11.55 3.44 21.54
N LEU A 211 -10.43 3.96 21.03
CA LEU A 211 -10.41 4.83 19.85
C LEU A 211 -10.87 4.10 18.59
N THR A 212 -10.45 2.84 18.39
CA THR A 212 -10.88 2.01 17.25
C THR A 212 -12.41 1.87 17.24
N ASN A 213 -13.01 1.58 18.39
CA ASN A 213 -14.47 1.46 18.53
C ASN A 213 -15.18 2.80 18.27
N LEU A 214 -14.62 3.91 18.73
CA LEU A 214 -15.16 5.25 18.45
C LEU A 214 -15.09 5.56 16.94
N MET A 215 -13.99 5.24 16.27
CA MET A 215 -13.84 5.44 14.82
C MET A 215 -14.79 4.55 14.01
N GLU A 216 -15.01 3.29 14.43
CA GLU A 216 -16.02 2.45 13.80
C GLU A 216 -17.44 3.02 13.94
N LYS A 217 -17.79 3.51 15.14
CA LYS A 217 -19.08 4.17 15.37
C LYS A 217 -19.21 5.46 14.56
N PHE A 218 -18.13 6.23 14.45
CA PHE A 218 -18.09 7.45 13.66
C PHE A 218 -18.36 7.15 12.18
N TYR A 219 -17.67 6.16 11.62
CA TYR A 219 -17.88 5.69 10.24
C TYR A 219 -19.32 5.18 10.02
N LYS A 220 -19.84 4.33 10.91
CA LYS A 220 -21.16 3.69 10.72
C LYS A 220 -22.35 4.65 10.87
N ASN A 221 -22.21 5.72 11.65
CA ASN A 221 -23.34 6.57 12.07
C ASN A 221 -23.36 7.98 11.45
N ARG A 222 -22.42 8.29 10.54
CA ARG A 222 -22.35 9.60 9.87
C ARG A 222 -22.54 9.42 8.37
N LEU A 223 -23.16 10.42 7.74
CA LEU A 223 -23.29 10.47 6.28
C LEU A 223 -21.92 10.76 5.65
N GLY A 224 -21.62 10.08 4.55
CA GLY A 224 -20.34 10.13 3.85
C GLY A 224 -19.76 8.73 3.71
N ASP A 225 -19.36 8.37 2.48
CA ASP A 225 -18.66 7.10 2.21
C ASP A 225 -17.27 7.42 1.68
N ASP A 226 -16.35 7.69 2.61
CA ASP A 226 -14.94 7.85 2.27
C ASP A 226 -14.15 6.61 2.72
N ARG A 227 -13.31 6.11 1.80
CA ARG A 227 -12.52 4.90 2.04
C ARG A 227 -11.55 5.09 3.21
N VAL A 228 -11.09 6.32 3.49
CA VAL A 228 -10.10 6.59 4.53
C VAL A 228 -10.69 6.34 5.92
N THR A 229 -11.82 6.96 6.24
CA THR A 229 -12.52 6.80 7.52
C THR A 229 -12.93 5.35 7.74
N ARG A 230 -13.40 4.66 6.68
CA ARG A 230 -13.72 3.23 6.73
C ARG A 230 -12.55 2.36 7.16
N HIS A 231 -11.34 2.64 6.65
CA HIS A 231 -10.14 1.81 6.90
C HIS A 231 -9.34 2.27 8.12
N THR A 232 -9.63 3.47 8.66
CA THR A 232 -8.92 4.06 9.80
C THR A 232 -8.90 3.17 11.05
N PRO A 233 -10.01 2.53 11.49
CA PRO A 233 -9.98 1.64 12.67
C PRO A 233 -8.97 0.50 12.51
N ILE A 234 -8.91 -0.11 11.34
CA ILE A 234 -8.00 -1.21 11.03
C ILE A 234 -6.55 -0.71 11.02
N LYS A 235 -6.29 0.40 10.34
CA LYS A 235 -4.94 1.01 10.25
C LYS A 235 -4.40 1.44 11.60
N LEU A 236 -5.23 2.08 12.42
CA LEU A 236 -4.88 2.51 13.77
C LEU A 236 -4.43 1.29 14.61
N ARG A 237 -5.24 0.23 14.61
CA ARG A 237 -4.89 -1.03 15.26
C ARG A 237 -3.55 -1.56 14.77
N GLN A 238 -3.38 -1.71 13.46
CA GLN A 238 -2.15 -2.24 12.85
C GLN A 238 -0.91 -1.44 13.24
N GLN A 239 -0.98 -0.11 13.15
CA GLN A 239 0.14 0.77 13.47
C GLN A 239 0.53 0.71 14.96
N VAL A 240 -0.45 0.75 15.86
CA VAL A 240 -0.16 0.68 17.29
C VAL A 240 0.43 -0.67 17.67
N TYR A 241 -0.17 -1.78 17.22
CA TYR A 241 0.35 -3.11 17.53
C TYR A 241 1.69 -3.39 16.85
N SER A 242 1.97 -2.79 15.68
CA SER A 242 3.31 -2.83 15.06
C SER A 242 4.34 -2.13 15.94
N ALA A 243 4.05 -0.91 16.42
CA ALA A 243 4.93 -0.17 17.32
C ALA A 243 5.18 -0.93 18.64
N LEU A 244 4.12 -1.50 19.24
CA LEU A 244 4.23 -2.36 20.42
C LEU A 244 5.01 -3.65 20.13
N GLY A 245 4.84 -4.24 18.95
CA GLY A 245 5.60 -5.40 18.50
C GLY A 245 7.10 -5.15 18.40
N THR A 246 7.50 -3.93 18.03
CA THR A 246 8.91 -3.52 17.91
C THR A 246 9.51 -3.05 19.24
N ARG A 247 8.76 -2.30 20.06
CA ARG A 247 9.29 -1.61 21.24
C ARG A 247 8.74 -2.08 22.58
N GLY A 248 7.55 -2.69 22.60
CA GLY A 248 6.88 -3.11 23.83
C GLY A 248 7.73 -4.12 24.60
N PHE A 249 7.79 -3.95 25.92
CA PHE A 249 8.56 -4.79 26.83
C PHE A 249 10.07 -4.88 26.55
N ASN A 250 10.64 -3.93 25.80
CA ASN A 250 12.09 -3.76 25.72
C ASN A 250 12.64 -3.19 27.04
N ASP A 251 13.97 -3.30 27.21
CA ASP A 251 14.63 -2.76 28.39
C ASP A 251 14.51 -1.23 28.45
N ILE A 252 14.30 -0.71 29.64
CA ILE A 252 14.03 0.71 29.90
C ILE A 252 15.36 1.46 29.97
N THR A 253 15.52 2.48 29.14
CA THR A 253 16.64 3.43 29.20
C THR A 253 16.40 4.41 30.33
N SER A 254 17.33 4.48 31.31
CA SER A 254 17.25 5.50 32.35
C SER A 254 17.46 6.89 31.74
N SER A 255 16.62 7.86 32.11
CA SER A 255 16.65 9.24 31.61
C SER A 255 17.88 10.05 32.08
N ASN A 256 18.70 9.49 32.97
CA ASN A 256 19.69 10.26 33.74
C ASN A 256 21.13 10.16 33.19
N GLY A 257 21.31 9.88 31.89
CA GLY A 257 22.62 9.97 31.22
C GLY A 257 23.63 8.86 31.55
N THR A 258 23.36 8.01 32.55
CA THR A 258 24.04 6.72 32.73
C THR A 258 23.37 5.68 31.84
N SER A 259 24.16 5.00 31.00
CA SER A 259 23.78 3.89 30.11
C SER A 259 23.38 2.61 30.87
N SER A 260 22.60 2.75 31.94
CA SER A 260 22.05 1.66 32.72
C SER A 260 20.68 1.30 32.14
N HIS A 261 20.65 0.22 31.36
CA HIS A 261 19.41 -0.40 30.91
C HIS A 261 18.83 -1.24 32.05
N SER A 262 17.60 -0.98 32.45
CA SER A 262 16.88 -1.82 33.41
C SER A 262 15.93 -2.74 32.66
N LYS A 263 15.85 -4.01 33.10
CA LYS A 263 14.90 -4.96 32.50
C LYS A 263 13.49 -4.50 32.78
N HIS A 264 12.61 -4.66 31.80
CA HIS A 264 11.20 -4.42 32.00
C HIS A 264 10.65 -5.30 33.13
N ASP A 265 9.96 -4.71 34.11
CA ASP A 265 9.52 -5.38 35.35
C ASP A 265 8.64 -6.60 35.10
N PHE A 266 7.70 -6.50 34.16
CA PHE A 266 6.90 -7.63 33.71
C PHE A 266 7.77 -8.80 33.23
N ILE A 267 8.70 -8.55 32.28
CA ILE A 267 9.60 -9.58 31.75
C ILE A 267 10.39 -10.21 32.89
N TYR A 268 11.05 -9.39 33.72
CA TYR A 268 11.86 -9.88 34.83
C TYR A 268 11.06 -10.76 35.81
N THR A 269 9.86 -10.31 36.20
CA THR A 269 9.01 -11.02 37.16
C THR A 269 8.53 -12.36 36.60
N ILE A 270 8.03 -12.38 35.36
CA ILE A 270 7.51 -13.60 34.75
C ILE A 270 8.65 -14.58 34.46
N SER A 271 9.80 -14.12 33.95
CA SER A 271 10.98 -14.97 33.73
C SER A 271 11.42 -15.69 35.00
N LYS A 272 11.48 -14.97 36.15
CA LYS A 272 11.78 -15.59 37.45
C LYS A 272 10.74 -16.65 37.84
N LYS A 273 9.46 -16.36 37.60
CA LYS A 273 8.35 -17.26 37.93
C LYS A 273 8.42 -18.56 37.11
N ILE A 274 8.59 -18.47 35.79
CA ILE A 274 8.68 -19.65 34.93
C ILE A 274 9.94 -20.47 35.19
N ASN A 275 11.08 -19.83 35.52
CA ASN A 275 12.29 -20.55 35.93
C ASN A 275 12.06 -21.32 37.23
N LYS A 276 11.44 -20.69 38.24
CA LYS A 276 11.08 -21.36 39.51
C LYS A 276 10.12 -22.52 39.26
N MET A 277 9.15 -22.36 38.36
CA MET A 277 8.21 -23.41 37.98
C MET A 277 8.93 -24.60 37.31
N MET A 278 9.79 -24.32 36.33
CA MET A 278 10.52 -25.37 35.61
C MET A 278 11.51 -26.11 36.50
N ASN A 279 12.20 -25.41 37.41
CA ASN A 279 13.15 -26.03 38.34
C ASN A 279 12.49 -26.96 39.37
N LYS A 280 11.15 -26.95 39.50
CA LYS A 280 10.42 -27.99 40.26
C LYS A 280 10.27 -29.30 39.50
N VAL A 281 10.27 -29.23 38.16
CA VAL A 281 10.04 -30.41 37.31
C VAL A 281 11.35 -31.03 36.84
N ARG A 282 12.39 -30.23 36.64
CA ARG A 282 13.68 -30.70 36.14
C ARG A 282 14.84 -30.29 37.05
N VAL A 283 15.87 -31.11 37.05
CA VAL A 283 17.16 -30.80 37.68
C VAL A 283 18.25 -30.79 36.62
N ILE A 284 18.87 -29.61 36.42
CA ILE A 284 20.03 -29.41 35.55
C ILE A 284 21.27 -29.38 36.44
N LYS A 285 22.10 -30.44 36.38
CA LYS A 285 23.33 -30.55 37.19
C LYS A 285 24.44 -29.61 36.70
N ASP A 286 24.51 -29.41 35.39
CA ASP A 286 25.46 -28.53 34.73
C ASP A 286 25.09 -27.05 34.99
N VAL A 287 25.99 -26.33 35.66
CA VAL A 287 25.77 -24.94 36.09
C VAL A 287 25.72 -23.97 34.92
N GLU A 288 26.59 -24.15 33.92
CA GLU A 288 26.65 -23.29 32.74
C GLU A 288 25.40 -23.47 31.88
N LYS A 289 25.02 -24.73 31.65
CA LYS A 289 23.78 -25.07 30.95
C LYS A 289 22.55 -24.52 31.67
N ARG A 290 22.50 -24.63 33.00
CA ARG A 290 21.39 -24.07 33.79
C ARG A 290 21.31 -22.55 33.60
N ARG A 291 22.45 -21.85 33.71
CA ARG A 291 22.50 -20.39 33.52
C ARG A 291 22.04 -19.99 32.12
N TYR A 292 22.48 -20.70 31.09
CA TYR A 292 22.04 -20.47 29.70
C TYR A 292 20.53 -20.66 29.56
N VAL A 293 19.99 -21.79 30.03
CA VAL A 293 18.55 -22.10 29.94
C VAL A 293 17.71 -21.08 30.72
N ASP A 294 18.15 -20.70 31.93
CA ASP A 294 17.44 -19.71 32.75
C ASP A 294 17.47 -18.31 32.11
N ALA A 295 18.50 -17.99 31.32
CA ALA A 295 18.60 -16.72 30.59
C ALA A 295 17.60 -16.63 29.43
N LEU A 296 17.26 -17.76 28.78
CA LEU A 296 16.26 -17.81 27.70
C LEU A 296 14.85 -17.37 28.15
N ALA A 297 14.57 -17.41 29.46
CA ALA A 297 13.26 -17.05 30.00
C ALA A 297 12.85 -15.59 29.71
N GLY A 298 13.80 -14.68 29.54
CA GLY A 298 13.51 -13.28 29.19
C GLY A 298 12.95 -13.17 27.79
N ASP A 299 13.71 -13.71 26.83
CA ASP A 299 13.36 -13.66 25.41
C ASP A 299 12.10 -14.48 25.13
N LEU A 300 11.95 -15.64 25.78
CA LEU A 300 10.74 -16.46 25.67
C LEU A 300 9.47 -15.69 26.08
N VAL A 301 9.50 -14.97 27.21
CA VAL A 301 8.35 -14.16 27.65
C VAL A 301 8.07 -13.06 26.65
N ARG A 302 9.12 -12.35 26.18
CA ARG A 302 8.99 -11.27 25.20
C ARG A 302 8.39 -11.76 23.89
N ASP A 303 8.87 -12.88 23.37
CA ASP A 303 8.42 -13.46 22.10
C ASP A 303 6.97 -13.95 22.18
N VAL A 304 6.59 -14.60 23.28
CA VAL A 304 5.18 -15.00 23.51
C VAL A 304 4.27 -13.78 23.51
N VAL A 305 4.61 -12.73 24.26
CA VAL A 305 3.76 -11.53 24.29
C VAL A 305 3.72 -10.83 22.93
N ARG A 306 4.88 -10.65 22.29
CA ARG A 306 4.99 -10.05 20.96
C ARG A 306 4.13 -10.78 19.93
N ILE A 307 4.19 -12.10 19.89
CA ILE A 307 3.43 -12.90 18.91
C ILE A 307 1.94 -12.85 19.24
N PHE A 308 1.54 -13.30 20.43
CA PHE A 308 0.14 -13.58 20.75
C PHE A 308 -0.69 -12.34 21.07
N TYR A 309 -0.09 -11.29 21.64
CA TYR A 309 -0.83 -10.08 22.04
C TYR A 309 -0.69 -8.95 21.04
N PHE A 310 0.38 -8.92 20.24
CA PHE A 310 0.62 -7.86 19.27
C PHE A 310 0.49 -8.34 17.83
N ARG A 311 1.34 -9.26 17.36
CA ARG A 311 1.40 -9.61 15.94
C ARG A 311 0.13 -10.25 15.39
N LEU A 312 -0.54 -11.11 16.17
CA LEU A 312 -1.86 -11.65 15.77
C LEU A 312 -2.91 -10.54 15.57
N LYS A 313 -2.81 -9.46 16.35
CA LYS A 313 -3.67 -8.28 16.26
C LYS A 313 -3.29 -7.33 15.13
N ILE A 314 -2.23 -7.57 14.38
CA ILE A 314 -1.87 -6.77 13.19
C ILE A 314 -2.49 -7.39 11.92
N GLN A 315 -2.71 -8.70 11.89
CA GLN A 315 -3.25 -9.39 10.71
C GLN A 315 -4.64 -8.86 10.35
N GLU A 316 -4.96 -8.90 9.05
CA GLU A 316 -6.29 -8.59 8.50
C GLU A 316 -6.77 -9.77 7.65
N PRO A 317 -7.79 -10.53 8.09
CA PRO A 317 -8.53 -10.38 9.35
C PRO A 317 -7.67 -10.70 10.59
N MET A 318 -8.12 -10.23 11.77
CA MET A 318 -7.43 -10.50 13.04
C MET A 318 -7.25 -12.00 13.26
N ALA A 319 -6.00 -12.42 13.46
CA ALA A 319 -5.67 -13.82 13.69
C ALA A 319 -6.06 -14.25 15.11
N GLN A 320 -6.47 -15.52 15.24
CA GLN A 320 -6.77 -16.17 16.51
C GLN A 320 -5.92 -17.43 16.63
N TYR A 321 -5.61 -17.81 17.87
CA TYR A 321 -4.93 -19.07 18.17
C TYR A 321 -5.89 -19.99 18.93
N LEU A 322 -5.77 -21.29 18.70
CA LEU A 322 -6.55 -22.31 19.38
C LEU A 322 -5.62 -23.37 19.94
N CYS A 323 -5.73 -23.66 21.24
CA CYS A 323 -5.08 -24.81 21.84
C CYS A 323 -6.11 -25.95 21.95
N LYS A 324 -6.06 -26.94 21.05
CA LYS A 324 -7.02 -28.05 21.03
C LYS A 324 -6.83 -28.99 22.23
N SER A 325 -7.93 -29.54 22.73
CA SER A 325 -7.93 -30.67 23.65
C SER A 325 -7.61 -31.97 22.91
N ILE A 326 -7.08 -32.95 23.65
CA ILE A 326 -6.81 -34.30 23.17
C ILE A 326 -8.10 -34.87 22.55
N GLY A 327 -8.01 -35.39 21.31
CA GLY A 327 -9.11 -36.06 20.60
C GLY A 327 -9.83 -35.27 19.49
N HIS A 328 -9.51 -33.99 19.27
CA HIS A 328 -10.10 -33.23 18.16
C HIS A 328 -9.32 -33.41 16.84
N LYS A 329 -9.98 -33.89 15.79
CA LYS A 329 -9.42 -33.94 14.43
C LYS A 329 -9.02 -32.53 13.94
N LEU A 330 -7.91 -32.45 13.21
CA LEU A 330 -7.45 -31.24 12.54
C LEU A 330 -8.29 -31.01 11.27
N THR A 331 -9.38 -30.25 11.39
CA THR A 331 -10.04 -29.67 10.22
C THR A 331 -9.21 -28.49 9.75
N ARG A 332 -8.59 -28.63 8.57
CA ARG A 332 -7.78 -27.59 7.92
C ARG A 332 -8.73 -26.53 7.35
N PHE A 333 -8.84 -25.39 8.01
CA PHE A 333 -9.57 -24.25 7.44
C PHE A 333 -8.64 -23.51 6.48
N TYR A 334 -8.74 -23.83 5.20
CA TYR A 334 -8.22 -22.99 4.13
C TYR A 334 -9.13 -21.78 4.00
N SER A 335 -8.63 -20.60 4.35
CA SER A 335 -9.15 -19.34 3.82
C SER A 335 -8.15 -18.86 2.78
N GLY A 336 -8.62 -18.68 1.55
CA GLY A 336 -7.84 -18.58 0.32
C GLY A 336 -6.63 -17.65 0.39
N GLY A 337 -5.50 -18.21 -0.03
CA GLY A 337 -4.19 -17.59 -0.15
C GLY A 337 -3.21 -18.73 -0.36
N GLU A 338 -2.74 -18.91 -1.59
CA GLU A 338 -1.85 -20.01 -1.95
C GLU A 338 -0.60 -20.01 -1.06
N ASN A 339 -0.24 -21.22 -0.60
CA ASN A 339 1.00 -21.59 0.06
C ASN A 339 1.28 -21.05 1.48
N SER A 340 0.64 -21.67 2.48
CA SER A 340 1.38 -22.03 3.72
C SER A 340 0.69 -23.18 4.45
N ASN A 341 1.35 -24.34 4.49
CA ASN A 341 1.00 -25.47 5.35
C ASN A 341 1.53 -25.21 6.75
N LEU A 342 0.67 -25.03 7.75
CA LEU A 342 1.02 -25.26 9.16
C LEU A 342 0.03 -26.24 9.78
N SER A 343 0.51 -27.47 9.99
CA SER A 343 -0.02 -28.36 11.02
C SER A 343 0.98 -28.33 12.17
N ILE A 344 0.53 -27.97 13.37
CA ILE A 344 1.29 -28.27 14.59
C ILE A 344 0.81 -29.66 15.00
N ASP A 345 1.49 -30.68 14.49
CA ASP A 345 1.21 -32.06 14.85
C ASP A 345 1.66 -32.29 16.29
N SER A 346 0.72 -32.21 17.23
CA SER A 346 0.90 -32.84 18.53
C SER A 346 0.81 -34.35 18.35
N VAL A 347 1.97 -34.98 18.13
CA VAL A 347 2.35 -36.37 18.44
C VAL A 347 1.32 -37.47 18.11
N ASN A 348 1.65 -38.22 17.04
CA ASN A 348 1.42 -39.65 16.80
C ASN A 348 0.18 -40.29 17.44
N THR A 349 -0.90 -40.39 16.65
CA THR A 349 -1.76 -41.59 16.69
C THR A 349 -0.97 -42.74 16.08
N TYR A 350 -0.46 -43.64 16.95
CA TYR A 350 -0.15 -45.00 16.51
C TYR A 350 -1.49 -45.74 16.41
N ASP A 351 -1.93 -46.03 15.19
CA ASP A 351 -2.94 -47.06 14.94
C ASP A 351 -2.32 -48.41 15.35
N TYR A 352 -2.95 -49.08 16.30
CA TYR A 352 -2.82 -50.53 16.41
C TYR A 352 -4.02 -51.12 15.69
N ASP A 353 -3.75 -51.74 14.54
CA ASP A 353 -4.61 -52.75 13.96
C ASP A 353 -4.91 -53.82 15.00
N THR A 354 -6.19 -54.11 15.23
CA THR A 354 -6.64 -55.41 15.70
C THR A 354 -7.86 -55.79 14.88
N ASP A 355 -7.59 -56.56 13.83
CA ASP A 355 -8.58 -57.39 13.15
C ASP A 355 -9.05 -58.52 14.10
N GLN A 356 -10.36 -58.75 14.04
CA GLN A 356 -11.12 -59.98 14.29
C GLN A 356 -11.06 -60.65 15.68
N ILE A 357 -12.25 -60.78 16.29
CA ILE A 357 -12.90 -62.08 16.54
C ILE A 357 -14.42 -61.86 16.50
N ASP A 358 -15.09 -62.57 15.58
CA ASP A 358 -16.53 -62.84 15.56
C ASP A 358 -16.92 -63.72 16.76
N SER A 359 -18.10 -63.47 17.33
CA SER A 359 -19.05 -64.54 17.64
C SER A 359 -20.42 -63.96 17.97
N ASP A 360 -21.38 -64.31 17.11
CA ASP A 360 -22.81 -64.17 17.32
C ASP A 360 -23.30 -64.81 18.61
N ALA A 361 -24.28 -64.17 19.26
CA ALA A 361 -25.39 -64.84 19.92
C ALA A 361 -26.53 -63.85 20.19
N GLU A 362 -27.64 -64.07 19.49
CA GLU A 362 -28.96 -63.50 19.75
C GLU A 362 -29.42 -63.77 21.19
N THR A 363 -30.10 -62.81 21.84
CA THR A 363 -31.45 -63.07 22.39
C THR A 363 -32.23 -61.79 22.69
N SER A 364 -33.53 -61.88 22.42
CA SER A 364 -34.61 -60.89 22.45
C SER A 364 -35.00 -60.31 23.83
N ASN A 365 -35.83 -59.25 23.77
CA ASN A 365 -36.87 -58.81 24.73
C ASN A 365 -36.36 -58.10 26.00
N ASN A 366 -36.92 -56.98 26.50
CA ASN A 366 -38.29 -56.47 26.46
C ASN A 366 -38.32 -54.95 26.77
N GLU A 367 -39.42 -54.33 26.35
CA GLU A 367 -39.93 -52.99 26.65
C GLU A 367 -40.00 -52.62 28.15
N VAL A 368 -39.89 -51.31 28.47
CA VAL A 368 -40.87 -50.58 29.31
C VAL A 368 -40.85 -49.08 28.93
N ILE A 369 -41.94 -48.66 28.28
CA ILE A 369 -42.62 -47.33 28.19
C ILE A 369 -41.78 -46.09 27.84
#